data_AF-A0A971NTC8-F1
#
_entry.id   AF-A0A971NTC8-F1
#
_cell.length_a   1.000
_cell.length_b   1.000
_cell.length_c   1.000
_cell.angle_alpha   90.00
_cell.angle_beta   90.00
_cell.angle_gamma   90.00
#
_symmetry.space_group_name_H-M   'P 1'
#
loop_
_entity.id
_entity.type
_entity.pdbx_description
1 polymer ?
#
loop_
_entity_poly.entity_id
_entity_poly.type
_entity_poly.pdbx_seq_one_letter_code
_entity_poly.pdbx_strand_id
1 'polypeptide(L)'
;MANEIRDFLARIPNPFQLEHLEDTEALVQFNVEGEGGGKWVADVHDNICEIREGTVEDPDLDIKGKIEDVNKLLAGELDPMKAYMTGKVKVIGNLMLGLKLLKAIKLA
;
A
#
# COMPACT_ATOMS: atom_id res chain seq x y z
N MET A 1 6.58 -19.07 -8.46
CA MET A 1 5.83 -19.19 -7.19
C MET A 1 6.15 -17.97 -6.35
N ALA A 2 5.18 -17.46 -5.58
CA ALA A 2 5.10 -16.12 -4.96
C ALA A 2 4.57 -15.01 -5.89
N ASN A 3 3.26 -15.06 -6.17
CA ASN A 3 2.48 -13.91 -6.67
C ASN A 3 1.52 -13.37 -5.58
N GLU A 4 1.67 -13.82 -4.32
CA GLU A 4 0.72 -13.53 -3.25
C GLU A 4 1.19 -12.34 -2.41
N ILE A 5 0.28 -11.42 -2.10
CA ILE A 5 0.57 -10.31 -1.18
C ILE A 5 0.94 -10.82 0.21
N ARG A 6 0.35 -11.95 0.63
CA ARG A 6 0.64 -12.59 1.92
C ARG A 6 2.12 -12.93 2.07
N ASP A 7 2.73 -13.51 1.04
CA ASP A 7 4.15 -13.87 1.06
C ASP A 7 5.05 -12.64 1.13
N PHE A 8 4.69 -11.56 0.43
CA PHE A 8 5.41 -10.30 0.51
C PHE A 8 5.34 -9.71 1.92
N LEU A 9 4.14 -9.63 2.49
CA LEU A 9 3.93 -9.09 3.84
C LEU A 9 4.60 -9.94 4.91
N ALA A 10 4.62 -11.27 4.77
CA ALA A 10 5.30 -12.17 5.70
C ALA A 10 6.82 -12.00 5.74
N ARG A 11 7.41 -11.38 4.70
CA ARG A 11 8.86 -11.13 4.60
C ARG A 11 9.27 -9.77 5.15
N ILE A 12 8.31 -8.90 5.42
CA ILE A 12 8.56 -7.56 5.97
C ILE A 12 8.37 -7.63 7.48
N PRO A 13 9.26 -7.05 8.28
CA PRO A 13 9.02 -6.86 9.70
C PRO A 13 7.70 -6.12 9.90
N ASN A 14 6.81 -6.63 10.75
CA ASN A 14 5.53 -5.98 11.04
C ASN A 14 5.38 -5.86 12.56
N PRO A 15 5.33 -4.64 13.13
CA PRO A 15 5.44 -3.35 12.44
C PRO A 15 6.84 -3.07 11.85
N PHE A 16 6.93 -2.14 10.89
CA PHE A 16 8.21 -1.60 10.38
C PHE A 16 8.26 -0.08 10.51
N GLN A 17 9.48 0.46 10.65
CA GLN A 17 9.71 1.90 10.69
C GLN A 17 9.67 2.49 9.28
N LEU A 18 9.02 3.62 9.15
CA LEU A 18 9.02 4.44 7.95
C LEU A 18 10.00 5.59 8.14
N GLU A 19 10.98 5.70 7.25
CA GLU A 19 11.88 6.85 7.25
C GLU A 19 11.22 8.05 6.56
N HIS A 20 11.52 9.25 7.04
CA HIS A 20 11.12 10.52 6.42
C HIS A 20 9.59 10.82 6.41
N LEU A 21 8.83 10.29 7.36
CA LEU A 21 7.41 10.62 7.57
C LEU A 21 7.16 11.47 8.81
N GLU A 22 7.78 12.66 8.88
CA GLU A 22 7.48 13.59 9.98
C GLU A 22 5.97 13.90 10.02
N ASP A 23 5.38 13.69 11.20
CA ASP A 23 3.99 13.94 11.59
C ASP A 23 2.94 13.42 10.59
N THR A 24 3.09 12.18 10.13
CA THR A 24 2.12 11.56 9.21
C THR A 24 1.36 10.44 9.89
N GLU A 25 0.07 10.64 10.01
CA GLU A 25 -0.89 9.58 10.33
C GLU A 25 -1.68 9.24 9.06
N ALA A 26 -1.89 7.95 8.83
CA ALA A 26 -2.67 7.50 7.68
C ALA A 26 -3.26 6.11 7.90
N LEU A 27 -4.55 5.99 7.60
CA LEU A 27 -5.25 4.73 7.54
C LEU A 27 -5.54 4.36 6.09
N VAL A 28 -4.80 3.39 5.56
CA VAL A 28 -4.85 3.01 4.15
C VAL A 28 -5.54 1.66 3.97
N GLN A 29 -6.63 1.63 3.22
CA GLN A 29 -7.27 0.42 2.74
C GLN A 29 -6.67 0.00 1.39
N PHE A 30 -6.19 -1.24 1.31
CA PHE A 30 -5.86 -1.91 0.07
C PHE A 30 -6.91 -2.95 -0.27
N ASN A 31 -7.47 -2.87 -1.48
CA ASN A 31 -8.36 -3.85 -2.07
C ASN A 31 -7.68 -4.44 -3.30
N VAL A 32 -7.06 -5.60 -3.12
CA VAL A 32 -6.28 -6.24 -4.19
C VAL A 32 -7.05 -7.39 -4.79
N GLU A 33 -7.40 -7.24 -6.05
CA GLU A 33 -8.20 -8.20 -6.81
C GLU A 33 -7.30 -9.26 -7.47
N GLY A 34 -7.81 -10.49 -7.56
CA GLY A 34 -7.13 -11.62 -8.19
C GLY A 34 -6.72 -12.72 -7.22
N GLU A 35 -6.24 -13.83 -7.78
CA GLU A 35 -5.71 -14.96 -7.01
C GLU A 35 -4.43 -14.52 -6.26
N GLY A 36 -4.36 -14.78 -4.95
CA GLY A 36 -3.29 -14.28 -4.09
C GLY A 36 -3.42 -12.80 -3.66
N GLY A 37 -4.54 -12.15 -4.03
CA GLY A 37 -4.92 -10.83 -3.55
C GLY A 37 -5.52 -10.85 -2.14
N GLY A 38 -6.36 -9.86 -1.83
CA GLY A 38 -7.03 -9.77 -0.54
C GLY A 38 -7.34 -8.33 -0.14
N LYS A 39 -7.87 -8.18 1.06
CA LYS A 39 -8.13 -6.88 1.67
C LYS A 39 -7.16 -6.68 2.82
N TRP A 40 -6.48 -5.55 2.81
CA TRP A 40 -5.41 -5.24 3.74
C TRP A 40 -5.56 -3.81 4.24
N VAL A 41 -5.16 -3.59 5.48
CA VAL A 41 -5.13 -2.26 6.09
C VAL A 41 -3.68 -1.99 6.48
N ALA A 42 -3.15 -0.85 6.03
CA ALA A 42 -1.92 -0.30 6.57
C ALA A 42 -2.28 0.87 7.47
N ASP A 43 -1.86 0.78 8.72
CA ASP A 43 -2.04 1.81 9.75
C ASP A 43 -0.68 2.47 9.99
N VAL A 44 -0.61 3.76 9.73
CA VAL A 44 0.62 4.55 9.86
C VAL A 44 0.41 5.56 10.97
N HIS A 45 1.22 5.45 12.02
CA HIS A 45 1.27 6.39 13.13
C HIS A 45 2.66 6.35 13.75
N ASP A 46 3.13 7.45 14.35
CA ASP A 46 4.42 7.51 15.06
C ASP A 46 5.64 7.03 14.24
N ASN A 47 5.66 7.27 12.92
CA ASN A 47 6.66 6.72 11.97
C ASN A 47 6.72 5.19 11.93
N ILE A 48 5.67 4.52 12.37
CA ILE A 48 5.50 3.07 12.34
C ILE A 48 4.40 2.75 11.34
N CYS A 49 4.59 1.67 10.59
CA CYS A 49 3.57 1.07 9.74
C CYS A 49 3.23 -0.33 10.27
N GLU A 50 1.96 -0.55 10.58
CA GLU A 50 1.41 -1.87 10.85
C GLU A 50 0.49 -2.30 9.71
N ILE A 51 0.70 -3.52 9.20
CA ILE A 51 -0.16 -4.08 8.16
C ILE A 51 -0.96 -5.26 8.72
N ARG A 52 -2.27 -5.25 8.50
CA ARG A 52 -3.18 -6.32 8.93
C ARG A 52 -4.15 -6.73 7.83
N GLU A 53 -4.53 -8.00 7.83
CA GLU A 53 -5.58 -8.48 6.94
C GLU A 53 -6.95 -7.94 7.39
N GLY A 54 -7.79 -7.58 6.43
CA GLY A 54 -9.17 -7.17 6.67
C GLY A 54 -9.55 -5.84 6.03
N THR A 55 -10.56 -5.21 6.62
CA THR A 55 -11.10 -3.94 6.16
C THR A 55 -11.19 -2.94 7.29
N VAL A 56 -11.23 -1.66 6.92
CA VAL A 56 -11.45 -0.55 7.84
C VAL A 56 -12.52 0.39 7.31
N GLU A 57 -13.23 1.05 8.23
CA GLU A 57 -14.19 2.08 7.90
C GLU A 57 -13.47 3.43 7.78
N ASP A 58 -13.95 4.29 6.88
CA ASP A 58 -13.45 5.64 6.63
C ASP A 58 -11.90 5.75 6.48
N PRO A 59 -11.27 4.99 5.56
CA PRO A 59 -9.85 5.13 5.31
C PRO A 59 -9.51 6.50 4.69
N ASP A 60 -8.35 7.05 5.05
CA ASP A 60 -7.78 8.25 4.41
C ASP A 60 -7.48 8.02 2.92
N LEU A 61 -7.18 6.76 2.59
CA LEU A 61 -6.84 6.28 1.27
C LEU A 61 -7.43 4.89 1.02
N ASP A 62 -8.21 4.75 -0.05
CA ASP A 62 -8.66 3.45 -0.56
C ASP A 62 -8.01 3.19 -1.92
N ILE A 63 -7.13 2.19 -1.95
CA ILE A 63 -6.34 1.77 -3.10
C ILE A 63 -6.91 0.46 -3.63
N LYS A 64 -7.34 0.46 -4.89
CA LYS A 64 -7.88 -0.73 -5.58
C LYS A 64 -7.05 -1.05 -6.80
N GLY A 65 -6.68 -2.32 -6.97
CA GLY A 65 -5.91 -2.75 -8.12
C GLY A 65 -5.86 -4.26 -8.25
N LYS A 66 -5.42 -4.74 -9.41
CA LYS A 66 -5.13 -6.17 -9.59
C LYS A 66 -3.80 -6.51 -8.93
N ILE A 67 -3.69 -7.72 -8.40
CA ILE A 67 -2.47 -8.25 -7.77
C ILE A 67 -1.22 -8.05 -8.63
N GLU A 68 -1.32 -8.23 -9.95
CA GLU A 68 -0.20 -8.03 -10.87
C GLU A 68 0.30 -6.58 -10.92
N ASP A 69 -0.62 -5.60 -10.91
CA ASP A 69 -0.27 -4.19 -10.96
C ASP A 69 0.24 -3.72 -9.59
N VAL A 70 -0.35 -4.21 -8.49
CA VAL A 70 0.11 -3.93 -7.12
C VAL A 70 1.51 -4.50 -6.89
N ASN A 71 1.79 -5.72 -7.31
CA ASN A 71 3.14 -6.31 -7.20
C ASN A 71 4.17 -5.51 -7.99
N LYS A 72 3.84 -5.04 -9.20
CA LYS A 72 4.74 -4.18 -9.99
C LYS A 72 4.97 -2.82 -9.34
N LEU A 73 3.97 -2.26 -8.66
CA LEU A 73 4.13 -1.02 -7.89
C LEU A 73 5.09 -1.22 -6.72
N LEU A 74 4.90 -2.29 -5.95
CA LEU A 74 5.74 -2.62 -4.80
C LEU A 74 7.19 -2.96 -5.23
N ALA A 75 7.36 -3.65 -6.35
CA ALA A 75 8.67 -3.89 -6.96
C ALA A 75 9.31 -2.64 -7.60
N GLY A 76 8.57 -1.52 -7.69
CA GLY A 76 9.03 -0.29 -8.33
C GLY A 76 9.11 -0.36 -9.87
N GLU A 77 8.57 -1.41 -10.48
CA GLU A 77 8.52 -1.65 -11.93
C GLU A 77 7.38 -0.89 -12.62
N LEU A 78 6.33 -0.55 -11.86
CA LEU A 78 5.22 0.28 -12.32
C LEU A 78 5.32 1.65 -11.65
N ASP A 79 5.28 2.70 -12.48
CA ASP A 79 5.21 4.07 -11.97
C ASP A 79 3.82 4.33 -11.35
N PRO A 80 3.74 4.84 -10.11
CA PRO A 80 2.49 5.05 -9.38
C PRO A 80 1.58 6.10 -10.00
N MET A 81 2.16 7.21 -10.48
CA MET A 81 1.41 8.25 -11.18
C MET A 81 0.81 7.67 -12.46
N LYS A 82 1.59 6.89 -13.22
CA LYS A 82 1.12 6.21 -14.42
C LYS A 82 0.05 5.15 -14.11
N ALA A 83 0.22 4.35 -13.07
CA ALA A 83 -0.78 3.36 -12.65
C ALA A 83 -2.12 4.01 -12.34
N TYR A 84 -2.08 5.13 -11.62
CA TYR A 84 -3.25 5.94 -11.30
C TYR A 84 -3.89 6.57 -12.55
N MET A 85 -3.10 7.30 -13.35
CA MET A 85 -3.58 7.99 -14.55
C MET A 85 -4.15 7.03 -15.61
N THR A 86 -3.64 5.79 -15.69
CA THR A 86 -4.13 4.77 -16.62
C THR A 86 -5.30 3.94 -16.06
N GLY A 87 -5.69 4.17 -14.80
CA GLY A 87 -6.77 3.45 -14.14
C GLY A 87 -6.46 2.00 -13.77
N LYS A 88 -5.20 1.58 -13.87
CA LYS A 88 -4.73 0.25 -13.43
C LYS A 88 -4.81 0.11 -11.91
N VAL A 89 -4.54 1.21 -11.22
CA VAL A 89 -4.79 1.35 -9.80
C VAL A 89 -5.70 2.54 -9.60
N LYS A 90 -6.77 2.34 -8.84
CA LYS A 90 -7.66 3.40 -8.41
C LYS A 90 -7.23 3.82 -7.02
N VAL A 91 -7.11 5.11 -6.82
CA VAL A 91 -6.85 5.72 -5.52
C VAL A 91 -8.00 6.65 -5.21
N ILE A 92 -8.64 6.46 -4.07
CA ILE A 92 -9.73 7.29 -3.55
C ILE A 92 -9.23 7.90 -2.24
N GLY A 93 -9.50 9.18 -2.02
CA GLY A 93 -9.02 9.93 -0.84
C GLY A 93 -7.86 10.85 -1.15
N ASN A 94 -6.94 11.03 -0.20
CA ASN A 94 -5.84 12.00 -0.32
C ASN A 94 -4.65 11.48 -1.16
N LEU A 95 -4.66 11.76 -2.47
CA LEU A 95 -3.58 11.33 -3.37
C LEU A 95 -2.17 11.78 -2.93
N MET A 96 -2.02 12.97 -2.34
CA MET A 96 -0.73 13.48 -1.85
C MET A 96 -0.20 12.64 -0.70
N LEU A 97 -1.08 12.19 0.19
CA LEU A 97 -0.74 11.25 1.26
C LEU A 97 -0.25 9.91 0.66
N GLY A 98 -0.93 9.42 -0.39
CA GLY A 98 -0.56 8.16 -1.04
C GLY A 98 0.82 8.20 -1.67
N LEU A 99 1.17 9.32 -2.32
CA LEU A 99 2.51 9.54 -2.87
C LEU A 99 3.58 9.66 -1.78
N LYS A 100 3.27 10.31 -0.65
CA LYS A 100 4.18 10.45 0.50
C LYS A 100 4.50 9.08 1.10
N LEU A 101 3.47 8.28 1.39
CA LEU A 101 3.60 6.93 1.95
C LEU A 101 4.38 5.99 1.04
N LEU A 102 4.11 6.03 -0.27
CA LEU A 102 4.82 5.19 -1.20
C LEU A 102 6.32 5.50 -1.26
N LYS A 103 6.69 6.78 -1.20
CA LYS A 103 8.10 7.18 -1.14
C LYS A 103 8.78 6.67 0.13
N ALA A 104 8.07 6.67 1.26
CA ALA A 104 8.59 6.17 2.53
C ALA A 104 8.79 4.64 2.53
N ILE A 105 7.87 3.88 1.93
CA ILE A 105 7.96 2.41 1.84
C ILE A 105 9.09 1.97 0.88
N LYS A 106 9.38 2.74 -0.17
CA LYS A 106 10.40 2.39 -1.19
C LYS A 106 11.85 2.63 -0.72
N LEU A 107 12.07 3.26 0.44
CA LEU A 107 13.39 3.63 0.94
C LEU A 107 13.94 2.68 2.02
N ALA A 108 13.24 1.58 2.33
CA ALA A 108 13.69 0.53 3.25
C ALA A 108 14.16 -0.73 2.51
#